data_AF-A0A7J7H9D7-F1
#
_entry.id   AF-A0A7J7H9D7-F1
#
_cell.length_a   1.000
_cell.length_b   1.000
_cell.length_c   1.000
_cell.angle_alpha   90.00
_cell.angle_beta   90.00
_cell.angle_gamma   90.00
#
_symmetry.space_group_name_H-M   'P 1'
#
loop_
_entity.id
_entity.type
_entity.pdbx_description
1 polymer ?
#
loop_
_entity_poly.entity_id
_entity_poly.type
_entity_poly.pdbx_seq_one_letter_code
_entity_poly.pdbx_strand_id
1 'polypeptide(L)'
;MANEAEAMNEAEIWQCIYHFVDSIALKCALDLGIADIIQARGCPITLSQIANDVASSPSLDIAHLSRLMRFLVHKKLFDATNPQSDSDSEEETLYSLNHCS
;
A
#
# COMPACT_ATOMS: atom_id res chain seq x y z
N MET A 1 29.26 -4.99 18.14
CA MET A 1 29.90 -5.89 17.15
C MET A 1 29.30 -7.30 17.17
N ALA A 2 29.52 -8.18 18.16
CA ALA A 2 28.95 -9.54 18.14
C ALA A 2 27.40 -9.57 18.15
N ASN A 3 26.78 -8.76 19.02
CA ASN A 3 25.32 -8.66 19.15
C ASN A 3 24.62 -8.04 17.92
N GLU A 4 25.33 -7.25 17.11
CA GLU A 4 24.76 -6.63 15.90
C GLU A 4 24.77 -7.60 14.72
N ALA A 5 25.82 -8.41 14.58
CA ALA A 5 25.90 -9.45 13.55
C ALA A 5 24.87 -10.56 13.79
N GLU A 6 24.61 -10.90 15.05
CA GLU A 6 23.53 -11.84 15.42
C GLU A 6 22.15 -11.25 15.10
N ALA A 7 21.88 -9.99 15.45
CA ALA A 7 20.60 -9.35 15.10
C ALA A 7 20.36 -9.25 13.58
N MET A 8 21.42 -9.00 12.79
CA MET A 8 21.34 -8.98 11.33
C MET A 8 21.04 -10.37 10.76
N ASN A 9 21.66 -11.44 11.27
CA ASN A 9 21.39 -12.81 10.79
C ASN A 9 19.92 -13.20 11.02
N GLU A 10 19.34 -12.74 12.14
CA GLU A 10 17.98 -13.10 12.51
C GLU A 10 17.01 -12.35 11.59
N ALA A 11 17.29 -11.07 11.32
CA ALA A 11 16.51 -10.25 10.40
C ALA A 11 16.49 -10.83 8.98
N GLU A 12 17.62 -11.33 8.47
CA GLU A 12 17.70 -11.96 7.15
C GLU A 12 16.86 -13.24 7.07
N ILE A 13 16.91 -14.09 8.11
CA ILE A 13 16.08 -15.30 8.18
C ILE A 13 14.59 -14.93 8.22
N TRP A 14 14.22 -13.94 9.03
CA TRP A 14 12.85 -13.46 9.09
C TRP A 14 12.38 -12.90 7.75
N GLN A 15 13.22 -12.15 7.02
CA GLN A 15 12.88 -11.68 5.68
C GLN A 15 12.59 -12.86 4.72
N CYS A 16 13.43 -13.91 4.74
CA CYS A 16 13.16 -15.11 3.95
C CYS A 16 11.83 -15.77 4.30
N ILE A 17 11.49 -15.85 5.59
CA ILE A 17 10.22 -16.42 6.05
C ILE A 17 9.04 -15.54 5.61
N TYR A 18 9.16 -14.21 5.68
CA TYR A 18 8.06 -13.29 5.36
C TYR A 18 7.94 -12.91 3.89
N HIS A 19 8.86 -13.31 3.01
CA HIS A 19 8.77 -13.02 1.57
C HIS A 19 7.47 -13.51 0.90
N PHE A 20 6.80 -14.54 1.44
CA PHE A 20 5.50 -14.95 0.89
C PHE A 20 4.43 -13.84 1.05
N VAL A 21 4.56 -12.97 2.05
CA VAL A 21 3.62 -11.87 2.32
C VAL A 21 3.63 -10.87 1.16
N ASP A 22 4.80 -10.63 0.56
CA ASP A 22 4.94 -9.76 -0.62
C ASP A 22 4.07 -10.29 -1.77
N SER A 23 4.18 -11.59 -2.06
CA SER A 23 3.40 -12.25 -3.11
C SER A 23 1.90 -12.25 -2.84
N ILE A 24 1.49 -12.48 -1.59
CA ILE A 24 0.08 -12.43 -1.20
C ILE A 24 -0.46 -11.00 -1.34
N ALA A 25 0.27 -10.00 -0.86
CA ALA A 25 -0.15 -8.60 -0.96
C ALA A 25 -0.26 -8.16 -2.42
N LEU A 26 0.69 -8.54 -3.28
CA LEU A 26 0.64 -8.24 -4.70
C LEU A 26 -0.54 -8.92 -5.39
N LYS A 27 -0.78 -10.20 -5.07
CA LYS A 27 -1.96 -10.92 -5.55
C LYS A 27 -3.27 -10.23 -5.11
N CYS A 28 -3.37 -9.78 -3.86
CA CYS A 28 -4.53 -9.03 -3.39
C CYS A 28 -4.71 -7.73 -4.18
N ALA A 29 -3.63 -6.98 -4.43
CA ALA A 29 -3.69 -5.74 -5.20
C ALA A 29 -4.19 -5.97 -6.64
N LEU A 30 -3.75 -7.08 -7.26
CA LEU A 30 -4.18 -7.52 -8.57
C LEU A 30 -5.65 -7.97 -8.59
N ASP A 31 -6.04 -8.84 -7.65
CA ASP A 31 -7.41 -9.37 -7.55
C ASP A 31 -8.43 -8.25 -7.23
N LEU A 32 -8.00 -7.19 -6.55
CA LEU A 32 -8.79 -5.98 -6.28
C LEU A 32 -8.75 -4.94 -7.42
N GLY A 33 -7.87 -5.10 -8.42
CA GLY A 33 -7.75 -4.15 -9.54
C GLY A 33 -7.27 -2.75 -9.12
N ILE A 34 -6.48 -2.63 -8.05
CA ILE A 34 -6.13 -1.31 -7.46
C ILE A 34 -5.41 -0.41 -8.48
N ALA A 35 -4.44 -0.98 -9.22
CA ALA A 35 -3.70 -0.24 -10.23
C ALA A 35 -4.60 0.28 -11.35
N ASP A 36 -5.51 -0.56 -11.83
CA ASP A 36 -6.47 -0.20 -12.88
C ASP A 36 -7.44 0.90 -12.40
N ILE A 37 -7.90 0.83 -11.14
CA ILE A 37 -8.75 1.86 -10.53
C ILE A 37 -8.04 3.22 -10.48
N ILE A 38 -6.80 3.25 -9.98
CA ILE A 38 -6.00 4.48 -9.92
C ILE A 38 -5.75 5.01 -11.34
N GLN A 39 -5.40 4.13 -12.28
CA GLN A 39 -5.16 4.50 -13.67
C GLN A 39 -6.40 5.05 -14.36
N ALA A 40 -7.57 4.44 -14.15
CA ALA A 40 -8.83 4.85 -14.76
C ALA A 40 -9.29 6.24 -14.29
N ARG A 41 -8.97 6.61 -13.04
CA ARG A 41 -9.25 7.96 -12.51
C ARG A 41 -8.26 9.01 -13.05
N GLY A 42 -7.03 8.62 -13.36
CA GLY A 42 -6.02 9.50 -13.98
C GLY A 42 -5.43 10.57 -13.05
N CYS A 43 -5.71 10.50 -11.74
CA CYS A 43 -5.17 11.39 -10.71
C CYS A 43 -4.97 10.63 -9.39
N PRO A 44 -4.18 11.18 -8.43
CA PRO A 44 -4.08 10.60 -7.09
C PRO A 44 -5.44 10.58 -6.38
N ILE A 45 -5.78 9.47 -5.73
CA ILE A 45 -7.12 9.20 -5.18
C ILE A 45 -7.08 8.73 -3.73
N THR A 46 -8.19 8.90 -3.02
CA THR A 46 -8.27 8.54 -1.60
C THR A 46 -8.54 7.05 -1.41
N LEU A 47 -8.29 6.56 -0.19
CA LEU A 47 -8.59 5.16 0.17
C LEU A 47 -10.08 4.83 -0.01
N SER A 48 -10.94 5.78 0.35
CA SER A 48 -12.40 5.69 0.21
C SER A 48 -12.81 5.58 -1.26
N GLN A 49 -12.15 6.31 -2.15
CA GLN A 49 -12.39 6.22 -3.59
C GLN A 49 -11.94 4.88 -4.17
N ILE A 50 -10.80 4.35 -3.73
CA ILE A 50 -10.37 2.98 -4.10
C ILE A 50 -11.43 1.98 -3.65
N ALA A 51 -11.87 2.02 -2.39
CA ALA A 51 -12.84 1.07 -1.85
C ALA A 51 -14.18 1.10 -2.60
N ASN A 52 -14.66 2.28 -3.00
CA ASN A 52 -15.92 2.43 -3.74
C ASN A 52 -15.86 1.87 -5.16
N ASP A 53 -14.69 1.89 -5.81
CA ASP A 53 -14.54 1.45 -7.20
C ASP A 53 -14.21 -0.05 -7.32
N VAL A 54 -13.89 -0.72 -6.20
CA VAL A 54 -13.70 -2.17 -6.18
C VAL A 54 -15.04 -2.85 -6.44
N ALA A 55 -15.24 -3.32 -7.67
CA ALA A 55 -16.46 -3.99 -8.12
C ALA A 55 -16.73 -5.34 -7.41
N SER A 56 -15.70 -5.96 -6.83
CA SER A 56 -15.75 -7.32 -6.30
C SER A 56 -16.24 -7.43 -4.84
N SER A 57 -16.43 -6.32 -4.12
CA SER A 57 -16.82 -6.39 -2.71
C SER A 57 -17.65 -5.18 -2.23
N PRO A 58 -18.95 -5.33 -1.97
CA PRO A 58 -19.77 -4.29 -1.36
C PRO A 58 -19.43 -4.00 0.11
N SER A 59 -18.47 -4.72 0.70
CA SER A 59 -18.08 -4.60 2.11
C SER A 59 -16.56 -4.66 2.31
N LEU A 60 -15.77 -4.13 1.36
CA LEU A 60 -14.33 -4.05 1.54
C LEU A 60 -14.01 -3.21 2.77
N ASP A 61 -13.41 -3.84 3.78
CA ASP A 61 -13.04 -3.16 5.01
C ASP A 61 -11.90 -2.17 4.74
N ILE A 62 -12.19 -0.87 4.94
CA ILE A 62 -11.27 0.23 4.77
C ILE A 62 -10.01 0.05 5.63
N ALA A 63 -10.12 -0.53 6.83
CA ALA A 63 -8.96 -0.75 7.69
C ALA A 63 -7.98 -1.78 7.09
N HIS A 64 -8.50 -2.84 6.45
CA HIS A 64 -7.67 -3.82 5.76
C HIS A 64 -7.07 -3.25 4.48
N LEU A 65 -7.84 -2.48 3.70
CA LEU A 65 -7.34 -1.80 2.50
C LEU A 65 -6.24 -0.79 2.86
N SER A 66 -6.40 -0.05 3.96
CA SER A 66 -5.38 0.88 4.47
C SER A 66 -4.05 0.17 4.75
N ARG A 67 -4.10 -0.97 5.44
CA ARG A 67 -2.90 -1.77 5.75
C ARG A 67 -2.23 -2.30 4.49
N LEU A 68 -3.02 -2.77 3.52
CA LEU A 68 -2.53 -3.23 2.23
C LEU A 68 -1.86 -2.09 1.46
N MET A 69 -2.53 -0.95 1.29
CA MET A 69 -1.96 0.20 0.57
C MET A 69 -0.68 0.71 1.23
N ARG A 70 -0.65 0.83 2.56
CA ARG A 70 0.56 1.22 3.30
C ARG A 70 1.73 0.26 3.03
N PHE A 71 1.45 -1.04 2.98
CA PHE A 71 2.46 -2.05 2.67
C PHE A 71 2.97 -1.91 1.23
N LEU A 72 2.07 -1.73 0.25
CA LEU A 72 2.45 -1.60 -1.16
C LEU A 72 3.21 -0.29 -1.45
N VAL A 73 2.90 0.79 -0.73
CA VAL A 73 3.67 2.04 -0.74
C VAL A 73 5.07 1.83 -0.17
N HIS A 74 5.18 1.12 0.95
CA HIS A 74 6.49 0.76 1.50
C HIS A 74 7.34 -0.07 0.52
N LYS A 75 6.68 -0.92 -0.28
CA LYS A 75 7.30 -1.69 -1.38
C LYS A 75 7.53 -0.87 -2.66
N LYS A 76 7.24 0.44 -2.65
CA LYS A 76 7.41 1.38 -3.78
C LYS A 76 6.61 1.01 -5.04
N LEU A 77 5.48 0.32 -4.87
CA LEU A 77 4.57 0.01 -5.98
C LEU A 77 3.56 1.14 -6.22
N PHE A 78 3.26 1.90 -5.18
CA PHE A 78 2.38 3.07 -5.21
C PHE A 78 3.05 4.20 -4.42
N ASP A 79 2.66 5.43 -4.73
CA ASP A 79 3.05 6.60 -3.97
C ASP A 79 1.88 7.05 -3.08
N ALA A 80 2.22 7.65 -1.94
CA ALA A 80 1.27 8.25 -1.02
C ALA A 80 1.67 9.70 -0.73
N THR A 81 0.76 10.64 -0.94
CA THR A 81 0.97 12.06 -0.67
C THR A 81 -0.09 12.58 0.29
N ASN A 82 0.33 13.31 1.32
CA ASN A 82 -0.59 14.10 2.14
C ASN A 82 -0.57 15.54 1.63
N PRO A 83 -1.66 16.05 1.03
CA PRO A 83 -1.70 17.41 0.55
C PRO A 83 -1.69 18.36 1.74
N GLN A 84 -0.52 18.96 2.05
CA GLN A 84 -0.42 19.97 3.11
C GLN A 84 -1.40 21.11 2.84
N SER A 85 -2.27 21.37 3.81
CA SER A 85 -3.18 22.50 3.88
C SER A 85 -2.94 23.19 5.23
N ASP A 86 -2.80 24.51 5.21
CA ASP A 86 -2.56 25.33 6.42
C ASP A 86 -3.79 25.40 7.36
N SER A 87 -4.67 24.39 7.37
CA SER A 87 -5.90 24.34 8.16
C SER A 87 -6.07 22.98 8.84
N ASP A 88 -6.64 22.97 10.05
CA ASP A 88 -6.96 21.81 10.93
C ASP A 88 -7.93 20.75 10.32
N SER A 89 -8.01 20.63 9.00
CA SER A 89 -8.78 19.57 8.34
C SER A 89 -7.98 18.27 8.34
N GLU A 90 -8.64 17.14 8.60
CA GLU A 90 -8.03 15.81 8.47
C GLU A 90 -7.65 15.57 7.00
N GLU A 91 -6.41 15.87 6.62
CA GLU A 91 -5.90 15.65 5.27
C GLU A 91 -5.97 14.15 4.93
N GLU A 92 -6.77 13.79 3.93
CA GLU A 92 -6.91 12.41 3.47
C GLU A 92 -5.72 12.07 2.56
N THR A 93 -5.00 11.00 2.89
CA THR A 93 -3.87 10.50 2.10
C THR A 93 -4.33 10.13 0.68
N LEU A 94 -3.64 10.68 -0.32
CA LEU A 94 -3.87 10.38 -1.73
C LEU A 94 -2.85 9.35 -2.22
N TYR A 95 -3.32 8.39 -3.02
CA TYR A 95 -2.53 7.31 -3.59
C TYR A 95 -2.44 7.46 -5.11
N SER A 96 -1.25 7.25 -5.66
CA SER A 96 -0.99 7.21 -7.11
C SER A 96 -0.13 6.03 -7.49
N LEU A 97 -0.06 5.72 -8.78
CA LEU A 97 0.95 4.79 -9.30
C LEU A 97 2.34 5.37 -9.05
N ASN A 98 3.28 4.52 -8.63
CA ASN A 98 4.67 4.95 -8.53
C ASN A 98 5.21 5.20 -9.95
N HIS A 99 5.75 6.39 -10.21
CA HIS A 99 6.27 6.76 -11.53
C HIS A 99 7.65 6.16 -11.85
N CYS A 100 8.19 5.26 -11.02
CA CYS A 100 9.50 4.63 -11.22
C CYS A 100 9.39 3.18 -11.73
N SER A 101 9.63 3.00 -13.04
CA SER A 101 10.55 1.97 -13.53
C SER A 101 11.86 2.65 -13.92
#